data_AF-H4GL58-F1
#
_entry.id   AF-H4GL58-F1
#
_cell.length_a   1.000
_cell.length_b   1.000
_cell.length_c   1.000
_cell.angle_alpha   90.00
_cell.angle_beta   90.00
_cell.angle_gamma   90.00
#
_symmetry.space_group_name_H-M   'P 1'
#
loop_
_entity.id
_entity.type
_entity.pdbx_description
1 polymer ?
#
loop_
_entity_poly.entity_id
_entity_poly.type
_entity_poly.pdbx_seq_one_letter_code
_entity_poly.pdbx_strand_id
1 'polypeptide(L)'
;MSFLYVITITLILILVIYQIIHRTLVKRHDQQQQVAAQQITDQVVMAVLADHLASDHYDHQSSIVAEVWGNGVQAFEYQIYFDLCDEQELRWLSHQNLSQAIEKNASQELIAGFNAQSAPFVVTDWWVYQQKLHFDVAYVSNEATREYVEDLSKLNQKAN
;
A
#
# COMPACT_ATOMS: atom_id res chain seq x y z
N MET A 1 43.58 -35.08 8.90
CA MET A 1 43.21 -34.37 7.66
C MET A 1 41.72 -34.46 7.36
N SER A 2 41.07 -35.63 7.39
CA SER A 2 39.62 -35.74 7.09
C SER A 2 38.68 -34.97 8.02
N PHE A 3 39.00 -34.86 9.32
CA PHE A 3 38.11 -34.19 10.29
C PHE A 3 37.94 -32.69 10.04
N LEU A 4 39.03 -31.99 9.67
CA LEU A 4 38.99 -30.56 9.36
C LEU A 4 38.17 -30.29 8.08
N TYR A 5 38.34 -31.12 7.05
CA TYR A 5 37.54 -31.01 5.82
C TYR A 5 36.04 -31.21 6.07
N VAL A 6 35.67 -32.19 6.91
CA VAL A 6 34.25 -32.43 7.27
C VAL A 6 33.66 -31.21 8.01
N ILE A 7 34.43 -30.59 8.93
CA ILE A 7 33.99 -29.39 9.64
C ILE A 7 33.79 -28.23 8.65
N THR A 8 34.76 -27.99 7.77
CA THR A 8 34.67 -26.90 6.79
C THR A 8 33.49 -27.08 5.84
N ILE A 9 33.27 -28.28 5.31
CA ILE A 9 32.16 -28.58 4.40
C ILE A 9 30.81 -28.40 5.10
N THR A 10 30.69 -28.87 6.35
CA THR A 10 29.46 -28.70 7.14
C THR A 10 29.16 -27.23 7.39
N LEU A 11 30.17 -26.42 7.69
CA LEU A 11 30.00 -24.99 7.97
C LEU A 11 29.60 -24.21 6.69
N ILE A 12 30.18 -24.57 5.55
CA ILE A 12 29.78 -24.03 4.24
C ILE A 12 28.33 -24.42 3.93
N LEU A 13 27.94 -25.68 4.18
CA LEU A 13 26.57 -26.15 3.94
C LEU A 13 25.55 -25.37 4.77
N ILE A 14 25.82 -25.15 6.07
CA ILE A 14 24.96 -24.35 6.94
C ILE A 14 24.81 -22.92 6.42
N LEU A 15 25.92 -22.31 5.98
CA LEU A 15 25.92 -20.94 5.47
C LEU A 15 25.13 -20.81 4.15
N VAL A 16 25.25 -21.81 3.26
CA VAL A 16 24.48 -21.87 2.02
C VAL A 16 22.99 -22.08 2.30
N ILE A 17 22.63 -22.99 3.21
CA ILE A 17 21.23 -23.21 3.61
C ILE A 17 20.64 -21.93 4.21
N TYR A 18 21.38 -21.27 5.10
CA TYR A 18 20.96 -20.00 5.69
C TYR A 18 20.71 -18.92 4.62
N GLN A 19 21.62 -18.75 3.67
CA GLN A 19 21.45 -17.77 2.59
C GLN A 19 20.26 -18.11 1.69
N ILE A 20 20.03 -19.38 1.37
CA ILE A 20 18.88 -19.80 0.54
C ILE A 20 17.57 -19.51 1.28
N ILE A 21 17.47 -19.88 2.56
CA ILE A 21 16.30 -19.61 3.40
C ILE A 21 16.02 -18.11 3.47
N HIS A 22 17.03 -17.32 3.86
CA HIS A 22 16.87 -15.88 4.02
C HIS A 22 16.51 -15.18 2.70
N ARG A 23 17.10 -15.60 1.57
CA ARG A 23 16.88 -14.96 0.27
C ARG A 23 15.57 -15.36 -0.41
N THR A 24 15.11 -16.61 -0.23
CA THR A 24 13.93 -17.12 -0.96
C THR A 24 12.65 -17.08 -0.15
N LEU A 25 12.71 -17.31 1.17
CA LEU A 25 11.50 -17.28 1.99
C LEU A 25 11.09 -15.85 2.29
N VAL A 26 11.99 -14.97 2.73
CA VAL A 26 11.64 -13.57 3.05
C VAL A 26 10.99 -12.88 1.85
N LYS A 27 11.65 -12.92 0.68
CA LYS A 27 11.17 -12.24 -0.53
C LYS A 27 9.82 -12.73 -1.07
N ARG A 28 9.47 -14.01 -0.84
CA ARG A 28 8.21 -14.59 -1.35
C ARG A 28 7.02 -14.22 -0.48
N HIS A 29 7.20 -14.17 0.84
CA HIS A 29 6.13 -13.74 1.74
C HIS A 29 5.81 -12.27 1.48
N ASP A 30 6.82 -11.43 1.26
CA ASP A 30 6.65 -10.01 0.96
C ASP A 30 5.80 -9.80 -0.31
N GLN A 31 6.06 -10.54 -1.39
CA GLN A 31 5.31 -10.41 -2.65
C GLN A 31 3.84 -10.87 -2.52
N GLN A 32 3.59 -12.00 -1.86
CA GLN A 32 2.23 -12.50 -1.68
C GLN A 32 1.40 -11.57 -0.78
N GLN A 33 2.02 -11.05 0.28
CA GLN A 33 1.39 -10.07 1.16
C GLN A 33 1.13 -8.75 0.44
N GLN A 34 2.03 -8.32 -0.45
CA GLN A 34 1.81 -7.12 -1.26
C GLN A 34 0.62 -7.29 -2.19
N VAL A 35 0.54 -8.41 -2.92
CA VAL A 35 -0.58 -8.68 -3.83
C VAL A 35 -1.91 -8.78 -3.08
N ALA A 36 -1.93 -9.45 -1.93
CA ALA A 36 -3.13 -9.54 -1.09
C ALA A 36 -3.56 -8.16 -0.58
N ALA A 37 -2.61 -7.34 -0.10
CA ALA A 37 -2.89 -5.98 0.32
C ALA A 37 -3.40 -5.11 -0.82
N GLN A 38 -2.84 -5.26 -2.02
CA GLN A 38 -3.29 -4.55 -3.21
C GLN A 38 -4.74 -4.91 -3.54
N GLN A 39 -5.07 -6.20 -3.56
CA GLN A 39 -6.43 -6.67 -3.85
C GLN A 39 -7.46 -6.15 -2.84
N ILE A 40 -7.12 -6.16 -1.55
CA ILE A 40 -8.00 -5.64 -0.49
C ILE A 40 -8.17 -4.12 -0.64
N THR A 41 -7.09 -3.39 -0.91
CA THR A 41 -7.15 -1.93 -1.08
C THR A 41 -7.93 -1.56 -2.34
N ASP A 42 -7.67 -2.25 -3.46
CA ASP A 42 -8.38 -2.05 -4.72
C ASP A 42 -9.87 -2.33 -4.58
N GLN A 43 -10.26 -3.39 -3.87
CA GLN A 43 -11.67 -3.68 -3.62
C GLN A 43 -12.38 -2.49 -2.97
N VAL A 44 -11.80 -1.93 -1.91
CA VAL A 44 -12.39 -0.82 -1.16
C VAL A 44 -12.39 0.46 -1.99
N VAL A 45 -11.24 0.81 -2.58
CA VAL A 45 -11.10 2.07 -3.34
C VAL A 45 -11.98 2.03 -4.58
N MET A 46 -11.98 0.95 -5.36
CA MET A 46 -12.80 0.85 -6.57
C MET A 46 -14.29 0.86 -6.24
N ALA A 47 -14.73 0.25 -5.13
CA ALA A 47 -16.11 0.35 -4.68
C ALA A 47 -16.51 1.79 -4.37
N VAL A 48 -15.65 2.53 -3.66
CA VAL A 48 -15.88 3.94 -3.34
C VAL A 48 -15.90 4.83 -4.59
N LEU A 49 -14.98 4.60 -5.53
CA LEU A 49 -14.93 5.35 -6.79
C LEU A 49 -16.17 5.05 -7.64
N ALA A 50 -16.58 3.78 -7.77
CA ALA A 50 -17.76 3.40 -8.54
C ALA A 50 -19.07 4.00 -8.00
N ASP A 51 -19.15 4.28 -6.69
CA ASP A 51 -20.32 4.94 -6.08
C ASP A 51 -20.41 6.44 -6.42
N HIS A 52 -19.32 7.08 -6.85
CA HIS A 52 -19.23 8.55 -6.97
C HIS A 52 -18.73 9.07 -8.31
N LEU A 53 -18.11 8.22 -9.13
CA LEU A 53 -17.49 8.55 -10.40
C LEU A 53 -17.93 7.56 -11.49
N ALA A 54 -18.04 8.04 -12.73
CA ALA A 54 -18.20 7.15 -13.87
C ALA A 54 -16.98 6.22 -14.04
N SER A 55 -17.23 4.99 -14.49
CA SER A 55 -16.22 3.93 -14.57
C SER A 55 -15.04 4.26 -15.49
N ASP A 56 -15.24 5.11 -16.49
CA ASP A 56 -14.22 5.57 -17.44
C ASP A 56 -13.41 6.76 -16.94
N HIS A 57 -13.72 7.30 -15.75
CA HIS A 57 -13.04 8.45 -15.17
C HIS A 57 -11.86 8.07 -14.27
N TYR A 58 -11.52 6.79 -14.12
CA TYR A 58 -10.38 6.35 -13.32
C TYR A 58 -9.74 5.06 -13.84
N ASP A 59 -8.48 4.84 -13.48
CA ASP A 59 -7.77 3.61 -13.81
C ASP A 59 -8.22 2.47 -12.86
N HIS A 60 -8.59 1.32 -13.42
CA HIS A 60 -9.05 0.15 -12.67
C HIS A 60 -7.94 -0.67 -12.02
N GLN A 61 -6.69 -0.25 -12.18
CA GLN A 61 -5.51 -0.94 -11.65
C GLN A 61 -4.67 0.06 -10.89
N SER A 62 -4.37 -0.28 -9.63
CA SER A 62 -3.43 0.50 -8.83
C SER A 62 -1.97 0.17 -9.18
N SER A 63 -1.09 1.11 -8.88
CA SER A 63 0.36 0.95 -9.01
C SER A 63 1.01 0.87 -7.62
N ILE A 64 2.02 0.02 -7.47
CA ILE A 64 2.75 -0.09 -6.20
C ILE A 64 3.74 1.06 -6.09
N VAL A 65 3.60 1.90 -5.05
CA VAL A 65 4.55 3.00 -4.75
C VAL A 65 5.55 2.65 -3.65
N ALA A 66 5.35 1.51 -2.99
CA ALA A 66 6.17 1.03 -1.88
C ALA A 66 7.67 0.87 -2.18
N GLU A 67 8.05 0.65 -3.45
CA GLU A 67 9.45 0.48 -3.85
C GLU A 67 10.33 1.70 -3.52
N VAL A 68 9.73 2.89 -3.36
CA VAL A 68 10.43 4.12 -3.01
C VAL A 68 10.58 4.29 -1.48
N TRP A 69 9.68 3.70 -0.69
CA TRP A 69 9.55 3.99 0.74
C TRP A 69 10.15 2.91 1.67
N GLY A 70 10.27 1.67 1.21
CA GLY A 70 10.93 0.61 1.95
C GLY A 70 10.26 -0.75 1.84
N ASN A 71 10.99 -1.81 2.20
CA ASN A 71 10.47 -3.18 2.13
C ASN A 71 9.23 -3.34 3.03
N GLY A 72 8.16 -3.89 2.47
CA GLY A 72 6.94 -4.26 3.21
C GLY A 72 5.93 -3.14 3.42
N VAL A 73 6.20 -1.91 2.93
CA VAL A 73 5.19 -0.84 2.90
C VAL A 73 4.08 -1.22 1.92
N GLN A 74 2.82 -1.09 2.35
CA GLN A 74 1.65 -1.40 1.54
C GLN A 74 0.93 -0.10 1.21
N ALA A 75 1.41 0.57 0.16
CA ALA A 75 0.82 1.79 -0.38
C ALA A 75 0.67 1.67 -1.89
N PHE A 76 -0.48 2.12 -2.38
CA PHE A 76 -0.91 1.94 -3.76
C PHE A 76 -1.44 3.25 -4.33
N GLU A 77 -0.97 3.59 -5.52
CA GLU A 77 -1.34 4.79 -6.26
C GLU A 77 -2.56 4.51 -7.15
N TYR A 78 -3.45 5.49 -7.18
CA TYR A 78 -4.65 5.51 -8.01
C TYR A 78 -4.69 6.80 -8.83
N GLN A 79 -5.32 6.72 -10.00
CA GLN A 79 -5.37 7.82 -10.95
C GLN A 79 -6.81 8.07 -11.40
N ILE A 80 -7.20 9.36 -11.38
CA ILE A 80 -8.50 9.84 -11.86
C ILE A 80 -8.27 10.85 -12.98
N TYR A 81 -8.99 10.69 -14.08
CA TYR A 81 -8.97 11.56 -15.25
C TYR A 81 -9.82 12.81 -14.96
N PHE A 82 -9.17 13.85 -14.43
CA PHE A 82 -9.85 15.06 -13.96
C PHE A 82 -10.57 15.82 -15.09
N ASP A 83 -10.10 15.66 -16.33
CA ASP A 83 -10.67 16.25 -17.54
C ASP A 83 -11.99 15.62 -17.99
N LEU A 84 -12.27 14.38 -17.57
CA LEU A 84 -13.51 13.67 -17.87
C LEU A 84 -14.60 13.95 -16.83
N CYS A 85 -14.22 14.31 -15.60
CA CYS A 85 -15.15 14.49 -14.50
C CYS A 85 -16.09 15.69 -14.70
N ASP A 86 -17.36 15.52 -14.31
CA ASP A 86 -18.33 16.61 -14.28
C ASP A 86 -18.21 17.48 -13.02
N GLU A 87 -18.96 18.59 -12.98
CA GLU A 87 -18.89 19.55 -11.85
C GLU A 87 -19.35 18.94 -10.51
N GLN A 88 -20.23 17.93 -10.52
CA GLN A 88 -20.68 17.26 -9.30
C GLN A 88 -19.61 16.28 -8.79
N GLU A 89 -19.03 15.47 -9.69
CA GLU A 89 -17.93 14.57 -9.37
C GLU A 89 -16.73 15.36 -8.82
N LEU A 90 -16.36 16.46 -9.47
CA LEU A 90 -15.27 17.34 -9.00
C LEU A 90 -15.54 17.98 -7.64
N ARG A 91 -16.80 18.33 -7.34
CA ARG A 91 -17.18 18.84 -6.01
C ARG A 91 -17.06 17.77 -4.93
N TRP A 92 -17.35 16.51 -5.26
CA TRP A 92 -17.18 15.41 -4.32
C TRP A 92 -15.69 15.04 -4.16
N LEU A 93 -14.91 15.11 -5.23
CA LEU A 93 -13.53 14.64 -5.30
C LEU A 93 -12.55 15.51 -4.51
N SER A 94 -12.57 15.34 -3.19
CA SER A 94 -11.64 15.95 -2.26
C SER A 94 -10.98 14.88 -1.38
N HIS A 95 -9.76 15.17 -0.91
CA HIS A 95 -9.02 14.29 0.00
C HIS A 95 -9.87 13.85 1.20
N GLN A 96 -10.60 14.78 1.81
CA GLN A 96 -11.46 14.50 2.97
C GLN A 96 -12.63 13.57 2.61
N ASN A 97 -13.38 13.87 1.53
CA ASN A 97 -14.54 13.05 1.15
C ASN A 97 -14.11 11.63 0.76
N LEU A 98 -13.01 11.51 0.00
CA LEU A 98 -12.48 10.20 -0.38
C LEU A 98 -12.04 9.41 0.85
N SER A 99 -11.27 10.03 1.75
CA SER A 99 -10.80 9.40 2.99
C SER A 99 -11.98 8.89 3.84
N GLN A 100 -13.02 9.72 4.01
CA GLN A 100 -14.21 9.33 4.77
C GLN A 100 -15.01 8.21 4.09
N ALA A 101 -15.12 8.22 2.76
CA ALA A 101 -15.82 7.19 2.03
C ALA A 101 -15.08 5.83 2.09
N ILE A 102 -13.75 5.84 1.98
CA ILE A 102 -12.89 4.67 2.16
C ILE A 102 -13.03 4.11 3.58
N GLU A 103 -12.94 4.96 4.61
CA GLU A 103 -13.07 4.53 6.01
C GLU A 103 -14.44 3.91 6.28
N LYS A 104 -15.50 4.52 5.74
CA LYS A 104 -16.86 4.00 5.86
C LYS A 104 -17.00 2.64 5.17
N ASN A 105 -16.51 2.49 3.95
CA ASN A 105 -16.58 1.24 3.19
C ASN A 105 -15.78 0.13 3.90
N ALA A 106 -14.55 0.42 4.35
CA ALA A 106 -13.72 -0.50 5.11
C ALA A 106 -14.40 -0.97 6.41
N SER A 107 -15.10 -0.06 7.11
CA SER A 107 -15.87 -0.39 8.31
C SER A 107 -17.05 -1.33 8.01
N GLN A 108 -17.72 -1.14 6.86
CA GLN A 108 -18.81 -2.01 6.41
C GLN A 108 -18.32 -3.41 6.03
N GLU A 109 -17.14 -3.50 5.42
CA GLU A 109 -16.49 -4.76 5.06
C GLU A 109 -15.74 -5.42 6.24
N LEU A 110 -15.77 -4.80 7.43
CA LEU A 110 -15.08 -5.28 8.65
C LEU A 110 -13.56 -5.45 8.46
N ILE A 111 -12.95 -4.60 7.64
CA ILE A 111 -11.52 -4.63 7.38
C ILE A 111 -10.79 -4.04 8.58
N ALA A 112 -9.92 -4.84 9.19
CA ALA A 112 -9.10 -4.42 10.32
C ALA A 112 -7.78 -3.79 9.84
N GLY A 113 -7.34 -2.78 10.58
CA GLY A 113 -5.97 -2.27 10.52
C GLY A 113 -5.02 -3.10 11.39
N PHE A 114 -3.77 -2.64 11.50
CA PHE A 114 -2.68 -3.30 12.21
C PHE A 114 -2.98 -3.50 13.70
N ASN A 115 -3.70 -2.56 14.31
CA ASN A 115 -4.25 -2.68 15.64
C ASN A 115 -5.70 -2.14 15.66
N ALA A 116 -6.44 -2.44 16.73
CA ALA A 116 -7.86 -2.09 16.84
C ALA A 116 -8.16 -0.57 16.87
N GLN A 117 -7.12 0.28 16.98
CA GLN A 117 -7.23 1.74 17.06
C GLN A 117 -6.77 2.43 15.76
N SER A 118 -6.06 1.72 14.88
CA SER A 118 -5.59 2.25 13.61
C SER A 118 -6.68 2.16 12.55
N ALA A 119 -6.91 3.26 11.84
CA ALA A 119 -7.69 3.23 10.60
C ALA A 119 -7.01 2.25 9.63
N PRO A 120 -7.77 1.34 8.99
CA PRO A 120 -7.20 0.35 8.08
C PRO A 120 -6.55 1.00 6.87
N PHE A 121 -7.13 2.10 6.37
CA PHE A 121 -6.63 2.80 5.20
C PHE A 121 -6.38 4.28 5.50
N VAL A 122 -5.33 4.82 4.89
CA VAL A 122 -4.98 6.25 4.98
C VAL A 122 -4.63 6.76 3.59
N VAL A 123 -5.27 7.85 3.16
CA VAL A 123 -4.89 8.56 1.93
C VAL A 123 -3.66 9.41 2.24
N THR A 124 -2.49 9.00 1.77
CA THR A 124 -1.21 9.59 2.17
C THR A 124 -0.81 10.80 1.34
N ASP A 125 -1.08 10.76 0.05
CA ASP A 125 -0.67 11.80 -0.90
C ASP A 125 -1.83 12.16 -1.84
N TRP A 126 -1.81 13.40 -2.34
CA TRP A 126 -2.84 13.97 -3.21
C TRP A 126 -2.24 15.06 -4.11
N TRP A 127 -2.09 14.78 -5.41
CA TRP A 127 -1.47 15.73 -6.33
C TRP A 127 -2.01 15.60 -7.76
N VAL A 128 -1.92 16.66 -8.54
CA VAL A 128 -2.35 16.67 -9.95
C VAL A 128 -1.14 16.71 -10.85
N TYR A 129 -1.09 15.81 -11.84
CA TYR A 129 -0.05 15.77 -12.85
C TYR A 129 -0.65 15.35 -14.19
N GLN A 130 -0.28 16.04 -15.28
CA GLN A 130 -0.76 15.74 -16.63
C GLN A 130 -2.29 15.51 -16.74
N GLN A 131 -3.09 16.39 -16.12
CA GLN A 131 -4.57 16.33 -16.10
C GLN A 131 -5.16 15.11 -15.38
N LYS A 132 -4.32 14.33 -14.69
CA LYS A 132 -4.76 13.28 -13.78
C LYS A 132 -4.60 13.74 -12.34
N LEU A 133 -5.59 13.42 -11.51
CA LEU A 133 -5.43 13.42 -10.06
C LEU A 133 -4.79 12.08 -9.67
N HIS A 134 -3.70 12.16 -8.94
CA HIS A 134 -2.99 11.05 -8.33
C HIS A 134 -3.23 11.10 -6.82
N PHE A 135 -3.52 9.94 -6.25
CA PHE A 135 -3.60 9.79 -4.80
C PHE A 135 -3.11 8.41 -4.38
N ASP A 136 -2.48 8.37 -3.22
CA ASP A 136 -1.94 7.15 -2.65
C ASP A 136 -2.78 6.70 -1.47
N VAL A 137 -3.09 5.41 -1.40
CA VAL A 137 -3.78 4.79 -0.26
C VAL A 137 -2.87 3.75 0.36
N ALA A 138 -2.55 3.96 1.64
CA ALA A 138 -1.79 3.03 2.45
C ALA A 138 -2.74 2.07 3.20
N TYR A 139 -2.53 0.77 3.06
CA TYR A 139 -3.19 -0.25 3.88
C TYR A 139 -2.35 -0.53 5.13
N VAL A 140 -2.78 0.04 6.25
CA VAL A 140 -2.08 -0.03 7.53
C VAL A 140 -2.38 -1.37 8.19
N SER A 141 -1.93 -2.49 7.60
CA SER A 141 -2.12 -3.84 8.15
C SER A 141 -0.88 -4.44 8.78
N ASN A 142 0.27 -3.77 8.67
CA ASN A 142 1.54 -4.20 9.23
C ASN A 142 2.28 -3.01 9.87
N GLU A 143 3.36 -3.31 10.59
CA GLU A 143 4.16 -2.31 11.29
C GLU A 143 4.89 -1.36 10.33
N ALA A 144 5.40 -1.87 9.20
CA ALA A 144 6.13 -1.07 8.21
C ALA A 144 5.26 0.04 7.62
N THR A 145 4.01 -0.28 7.24
CA THR A 145 3.06 0.70 6.72
C THR A 145 2.61 1.69 7.81
N ARG A 146 2.46 1.25 9.07
CA ARG A 146 2.15 2.15 10.20
C ARG A 146 3.26 3.19 10.39
N GLU A 147 4.52 2.75 10.44
CA GLU A 147 5.67 3.65 10.61
C GLU A 147 5.81 4.62 9.44
N TYR A 148 5.62 4.12 8.21
CA TYR A 148 5.57 4.95 7.01
C TYR A 148 4.53 6.07 7.11
N VAL A 149 3.27 5.74 7.47
CA VAL A 149 2.19 6.73 7.62
C VAL A 149 2.50 7.71 8.75
N GLU A 150 3.02 7.23 9.88
CA GLU A 150 3.42 8.09 11.00
C GLU A 150 4.52 9.08 10.60
N ASP A 151 5.51 8.64 9.82
CA ASP A 151 6.59 9.50 9.37
C ASP A 151 6.13 10.54 8.34
N LEU A 152 5.25 10.17 7.40
CA LEU A 152 4.60 11.12 6.50
C LEU A 152 3.80 12.18 7.26
N SER A 153 3.05 11.77 8.29
CA SER A 153 2.27 12.71 9.11
C SER A 153 3.15 13.77 9.78
N LYS A 154 4.37 13.39 10.22
CA LYS A 154 5.33 14.32 10.83
C LYS A 154 5.92 15.28 9.80
N LEU A 155 6.12 14.83 8.55
CA LEU A 155 6.61 15.69 7.46
C LEU A 155 5.57 16.74 7.09
N ASN A 156 4.31 16.33 6.95
CA ASN A 156 3.21 17.25 6.62
C ASN A 156 2.95 18.29 7.73
N GLN A 157 3.14 17.93 9.00
CA GLN A 157 3.04 18.88 10.11
C GLN A 157 4.17 19.91 10.14
N LYS A 158 5.37 19.57 9.68
CA LYS A 158 6.52 20.49 9.63
C LYS A 158 6.47 21.44 8.43
N ALA A 159 5.71 21.08 7.39
CA ALA A 159 5.55 21.87 6.17
C ALA A 159 4.49 22.98 6.31
N ASN A 160 3.62 22.90 7.32
CA ASN A 160 2.62 23.91 7.70
C ASN A 160 3.14 24.81 8.83
#